data_AF-A0A538B8J5-F1
#
_entry.id   AF-A0A538B8J5-F1
#
_cell.length_a   1.000
_cell.length_b   1.000
_cell.length_c   1.000
_cell.angle_alpha   90.00
_cell.angle_beta   90.00
_cell.angle_gamma   90.00
#
_symmetry.space_group_name_H-M   'P 1'
#
loop_
_entity.id
_entity.type
_entity.pdbx_description
1 polymer ?
#
loop_
_entity_poly.entity_id
_entity_poly.type
_entity_poly.pdbx_seq_one_letter_code
_entity_poly.pdbx_strand_id
1 'polypeptide(L)'
;MADDRIVGAEALVRWDPPGEARVSPTDFIPLAEETGLIVPLGQWVLDHACDQLRRWHDVGVDTGTLSVNVSARQLSSGSFADSVSDAIRRNHLSAGELS
;
A
#
# COMPACT_ATOMS: atom_id res chain seq x y z
N MET A 1 -5.27 -15.55 -27.27
CA MET A 1 -6.32 -14.60 -26.85
C MET A 1 -5.99 -14.24 -25.41
N ALA A 2 -5.87 -12.96 -25.08
CA ALA A 2 -5.73 -12.54 -23.69
C ALA A 2 -7.09 -12.73 -23.01
N ASP A 3 -7.12 -13.30 -21.81
CA ASP A 3 -8.31 -13.27 -20.97
C ASP A 3 -8.38 -11.91 -20.27
N ASP A 4 -9.57 -11.33 -20.12
CA ASP A 4 -9.77 -10.01 -19.47
C ASP A 4 -9.65 -10.13 -17.92
N ARG A 5 -8.74 -10.96 -17.44
CA ARG A 5 -8.52 -11.21 -16.01
C ARG A 5 -7.59 -10.16 -15.46
N ILE A 6 -7.94 -9.64 -14.28
CA ILE A 6 -7.04 -8.81 -13.49
C ILE A 6 -5.90 -9.71 -13.00
N VAL A 7 -4.66 -9.29 -13.26
CA VAL A 7 -3.45 -10.02 -12.83
C VAL A 7 -2.71 -9.31 -11.70
N GLY A 8 -3.06 -8.05 -11.44
CA GLY A 8 -2.47 -7.27 -10.37
C GLY A 8 -3.17 -5.91 -10.20
N ALA A 9 -2.93 -5.29 -9.04
CA ALA A 9 -3.32 -3.92 -8.72
C ALA A 9 -2.17 -3.20 -8.02
N GLU A 10 -2.17 -1.87 -8.03
CA GLU A 10 -1.16 -1.05 -7.34
C GLU A 10 -1.84 -0.07 -6.38
N ALA A 11 -1.36 -0.04 -5.13
CA ALA A 11 -1.77 0.93 -4.13
C ALA A 11 -1.05 2.26 -4.35
N LEU A 12 -1.80 3.25 -4.86
CA LEU A 12 -1.30 4.60 -5.13
C LEU A 12 -1.90 5.60 -4.14
N VAL A 13 -1.07 6.15 -3.26
CA VAL A 13 -1.49 7.16 -2.28
C VAL A 13 -1.98 8.43 -2.96
N ARG A 14 -3.03 9.04 -2.40
CA ARG A 14 -3.64 10.29 -2.85
C ARG A 14 -3.92 11.16 -1.63
N TRP A 15 -3.67 12.47 -1.76
CA TRP A 15 -3.97 13.43 -0.72
C TRP A 15 -5.02 14.44 -1.22
N ASP A 16 -6.22 14.36 -0.65
CA ASP A 16 -7.37 15.19 -0.96
C ASP A 16 -7.77 16.00 0.29
N PRO A 17 -7.17 17.18 0.54
CA PRO A 17 -7.53 17.99 1.69
C PRO A 17 -8.98 18.54 1.57
N PRO A 18 -9.77 18.56 2.65
CA PRO A 18 -11.16 19.03 2.59
C PRO A 18 -11.24 20.51 2.17
N GLY A 19 -11.94 20.78 1.07
CA GLY A 19 -12.14 22.14 0.56
C GLY A 19 -10.95 22.72 -0.20
N GLU A 20 -9.90 21.94 -0.44
CA GLU A 20 -8.71 22.35 -1.20
C GLU A 20 -8.52 21.48 -2.45
N ALA A 21 -7.57 21.87 -3.30
CA ALA A 21 -7.18 21.06 -4.45
C ALA A 21 -6.42 19.80 -4.00
N ARG A 22 -6.59 18.71 -4.75
CA ARG A 22 -5.78 17.49 -4.60
C ARG A 22 -4.29 17.84 -4.68
N VAL A 23 -3.52 17.34 -3.72
CA VAL A 23 -2.07 17.51 -3.70
C VAL A 23 -1.42 16.35 -4.47
N SER A 24 -0.51 16.67 -5.39
CA SER A 24 0.18 15.64 -6.17
C SER A 24 1.14 14.86 -5.27
N PRO A 25 1.28 13.52 -5.44
CA PRO A 25 2.34 12.74 -4.80
C PRO A 25 3.74 13.30 -5.03
N THR A 26 3.99 13.92 -6.18
CA THR A 26 5.27 14.57 -6.47
C THR A 26 5.59 15.72 -5.54
N ASP A 27 4.58 16.33 -4.93
CA ASP A 27 4.73 17.51 -4.09
C ASP A 27 4.91 17.14 -2.61
N PHE A 28 4.21 16.08 -2.15
CA PHE A 28 4.24 15.71 -0.73
C PHE A 28 5.17 14.54 -0.39
N ILE A 29 5.48 13.63 -1.34
CA ILE A 29 6.38 12.50 -1.07
C ILE A 29 7.80 12.97 -0.73
N PRO A 30 8.43 13.92 -1.46
CA PRO A 30 9.75 14.41 -1.09
C PRO A 30 9.76 15.02 0.32
N LEU A 31 8.74 15.81 0.67
CA LEU A 31 8.60 16.39 2.00
C LEU A 31 8.44 15.29 3.07
N ALA A 32 7.67 14.24 2.80
CA ALA A 32 7.53 13.12 3.70
C ALA A 32 8.87 12.38 3.92
N GLU A 33 9.70 12.25 2.88
CA GLU A 33 11.02 11.64 2.98
C GLU A 33 11.98 12.49 3.83
N GLU A 34 12.06 13.79 3.54
CA GLU A 34 12.89 14.76 4.26
C GLU A 34 12.53 14.84 5.74
N THR A 35 11.23 14.90 6.06
CA THR A 35 10.73 14.97 7.44
C THR A 35 10.71 13.63 8.17
N GLY A 36 10.85 12.52 7.43
CA GLY A 36 10.70 11.16 7.97
C GLY A 36 9.27 10.69 8.15
N LEU A 37 8.28 11.51 7.78
CA LEU A 37 6.87 11.11 7.73
C LEU A 37 6.61 10.01 6.70
N ILE A 38 7.52 9.73 5.77
CA ILE A 38 7.40 8.64 4.80
C ILE A 38 7.29 7.27 5.49
N VAL A 39 7.90 7.10 6.67
CA VAL A 39 7.85 5.84 7.43
C VAL A 39 6.44 5.58 8.00
N PRO A 40 5.85 6.48 8.82
CA PRO A 40 4.48 6.29 9.28
C PRO A 40 3.46 6.35 8.16
N LEU A 41 3.68 7.16 7.12
CA LEU A 41 2.79 7.20 5.94
C LEU A 41 2.76 5.85 5.24
N GLY A 42 3.91 5.25 4.94
CA GLY A 42 3.92 3.96 4.26
C GLY A 42 3.43 2.81 5.15
N GLN A 43 3.57 2.89 6.48
CA GLN A 43 2.89 1.94 7.39
C GLN A 43 1.38 2.06 7.28
N TRP A 44 0.86 3.29 7.24
CA TRP A 44 -0.57 3.54 7.05
C TRP A 44 -1.05 3.04 5.68
N VAL A 45 -0.29 3.26 4.60
CA VAL A 45 -0.60 2.74 3.26
C VAL A 45 -0.63 1.21 3.25
N LEU A 46 0.36 0.55 3.86
CA LEU A 46 0.43 -0.92 3.97
C LEU A 46 -0.81 -1.50 4.68
N ASP A 47 -1.18 -0.91 5.82
CA ASP A 47 -2.34 -1.35 6.60
C ASP A 47 -3.63 -1.22 5.78
N HIS A 48 -3.82 -0.08 5.10
CA HIS A 48 -4.98 0.15 4.25
C HIS A 48 -5.00 -0.75 3.01
N ALA A 49 -3.84 -1.02 2.39
CA ALA A 49 -3.75 -1.92 1.25
C ALA A 49 -4.18 -3.35 1.64
N CYS A 50 -3.70 -3.85 2.78
CA CYS A 50 -4.07 -5.18 3.26
C CYS A 50 -5.55 -5.28 3.65
N ASP A 51 -6.09 -4.27 4.33
CA ASP A 51 -7.52 -4.20 4.66
C ASP A 51 -8.39 -4.15 3.39
N GLN A 52 -7.98 -3.36 2.39
CA GLN A 52 -8.71 -3.27 1.13
C GLN A 52 -8.67 -4.59 0.34
N LEU A 53 -7.52 -5.29 0.33
CA LEU A 53 -7.38 -6.60 -0.31
C LEU A 53 -8.28 -7.64 0.35
N ARG A 54 -8.34 -7.67 1.69
CA ARG A 54 -9.26 -8.54 2.44
C ARG A 54 -10.71 -8.27 2.08
N ARG A 55 -11.12 -6.99 2.01
CA ARG A 55 -12.48 -6.62 1.60
C ARG A 55 -12.81 -7.07 0.19
N TRP A 56 -11.86 -7.00 -0.74
CA TRP A 56 -12.04 -7.53 -2.08
C TRP A 56 -12.24 -9.04 -2.08
N HIS A 57 -11.46 -9.78 -1.29
CA HIS A 57 -11.68 -11.22 -1.14
C HIS A 57 -13.06 -11.54 -0.56
N ASP A 58 -13.54 -10.76 0.42
CA ASP A 58 -14.86 -10.96 1.05
C ASP A 58 -16.02 -10.82 0.07
N VAL A 59 -15.84 -10.05 -1.01
CA VAL A 59 -16.83 -9.87 -2.08
C VAL A 59 -16.51 -10.67 -3.34
N GLY A 60 -15.49 -11.55 -3.30
CA GLY A 60 -15.12 -12.43 -4.41
C GLY A 60 -14.34 -11.77 -5.55
N VAL A 61 -13.70 -10.62 -5.30
CA VAL A 61 -12.81 -9.97 -6.26
C VAL A 61 -11.40 -10.54 -6.09
N ASP A 62 -10.91 -11.17 -7.16
CA ASP A 62 -9.53 -11.66 -7.27
C ASP A 62 -8.70 -10.66 -8.09
N THR A 63 -7.76 -9.99 -7.41
CA THR A 63 -6.86 -9.03 -8.06
C THR A 63 -5.52 -9.64 -8.46
N GLY A 64 -5.28 -10.93 -8.20
CA GLY A 64 -3.92 -11.48 -8.22
C GLY A 64 -3.07 -10.84 -7.12
N THR A 65 -2.05 -10.08 -7.51
CA THR A 65 -1.13 -9.43 -6.56
C THR A 65 -1.44 -7.94 -6.37
N LEU A 66 -1.38 -7.44 -5.14
CA LEU A 66 -1.43 -6.01 -4.83
C LEU A 66 -0.03 -5.49 -4.52
N SER A 67 0.46 -4.54 -5.32
CA SER A 67 1.76 -3.90 -5.10
C SER A 67 1.64 -2.66 -4.22
N VAL A 68 2.54 -2.51 -3.25
CA VAL A 68 2.63 -1.33 -2.37
C VAL A 68 3.98 -0.64 -2.55
N ASN A 69 3.96 0.65 -2.89
CA ASN A 69 5.17 1.44 -3.02
C ASN A 69 5.87 1.61 -1.67
N VAL A 70 7.18 1.37 -1.64
CA VAL A 70 8.01 1.49 -0.43
C VAL A 70 9.18 2.45 -0.66
N SER A 71 9.42 3.33 0.31
CA SER A 71 10.60 4.21 0.27
C SER A 71 11.88 3.48 0.70
N ALA A 72 13.03 3.94 0.22
CA ALA A 72 14.33 3.41 0.64
C ALA A 72 14.54 3.53 2.16
N ARG A 73 14.00 4.58 2.78
CA ARG A 73 14.06 4.80 4.23
C ARG A 73 13.29 3.75 5.01
N GLN A 74 12.12 3.33 4.51
CA GLN A 74 11.34 2.25 5.13
C GLN A 74 12.03 0.90 4.95
N LEU A 75 12.54 0.59 3.75
CA LEU A 75 13.30 -0.65 3.52
C LEU A 75 14.51 -0.77 4.43
N SER A 76 15.15 0.37 4.74
CA SER A 76 16.29 0.44 5.64
C SER A 76 15.90 0.38 7.12
N SER A 77 14.60 0.44 7.45
CA SER A 77 14.13 0.28 8.82
C SER A 77 14.16 -1.20 9.22
N GLY A 78 14.76 -1.50 10.37
CA GLY A 78 14.89 -2.88 10.85
C GLY A 78 13.55 -3.58 11.15
N SER A 79 12.44 -2.84 11.18
CA SER A 79 11.09 -3.35 11.50
C SER A 79 10.21 -3.54 10.27
N PHE A 80 10.65 -3.20 9.06
CA PHE A 80 9.75 -3.20 7.89
C PHE A 80 9.21 -4.60 7.53
N ALA A 81 10.08 -5.62 7.54
CA ALA A 81 9.68 -6.99 7.25
C ALA A 81 8.66 -7.53 8.28
N ASP A 82 8.83 -7.15 9.56
CA ASP A 82 7.90 -7.51 10.64
C ASP A 82 6.56 -6.82 10.42
N SER A 83 6.56 -5.52 10.08
CA SER A 83 5.35 -4.75 9.75
C SER A 83 4.55 -5.38 8.60
N VAL A 84 5.23 -5.82 7.53
CA VAL A 84 4.58 -6.50 6.38
C VAL A 84 3.98 -7.83 6.82
N SER A 85 4.75 -8.64 7.54
CA SER A 85 4.29 -9.95 8.04
C SER A 85 3.07 -9.80 8.96
N ASP A 86 3.07 -8.79 9.82
CA ASP A 86 1.97 -8.48 10.72
C ASP A 86 0.73 -7.95 9.99
N ALA A 87 0.89 -7.13 8.95
CA ALA A 87 -0.23 -6.65 8.15
C ALA A 87 -0.92 -7.79 7.37
N ILE A 88 -0.14 -8.67 6.76
CA ILE A 88 -0.62 -9.88 6.07
C ILE A 88 -1.39 -10.78 7.04
N ARG A 89 -0.78 -11.08 8.20
CA ARG A 89 -1.37 -11.96 9.21
C ARG A 89 -2.66 -11.38 9.79
N ARG A 90 -2.68 -10.08 10.15
CA ARG A 90 -3.88 -9.40 10.70
C ARG A 90 -5.06 -9.42 9.72
N ASN A 91 -4.79 -9.38 8.41
CA ASN A 91 -5.82 -9.36 7.38
C ASN A 91 -6.11 -10.74 6.76
N HIS A 92 -5.49 -11.81 7.27
CA HIS A 92 -5.71 -13.18 6.82
C HIS A 92 -5.44 -13.33 5.31
N LEU A 93 -4.33 -12.73 4.85
CA LEU A 93 -3.85 -12.77 3.48
C LEU A 93 -2.74 -13.82 3.32
N SER A 94 -2.54 -14.28 2.10
CA SER A 94 -1.40 -15.09 1.70
C SER A 94 -0.23 -14.19 1.30
N ALA A 95 0.99 -14.59 1.64
CA ALA A 95 2.17 -13.77 1.36
C ALA A 95 2.41 -13.48 -0.14
N GLY A 96 1.91 -14.32 -1.04
CA GLY A 96 2.02 -14.11 -2.49
C GLY A 96 1.05 -13.08 -3.08
N GLU A 97 0.15 -12.54 -2.26
CA GLU A 97 -0.89 -11.59 -2.70
C GLU A 97 -0.46 -10.13 -2.49
N LEU A 98 0.66 -9.89 -1.79
CA LEU A 98 1.25 -8.58 -1.57
C LEU A 98 2.67 -8.54 -2.15
N SER A 99 2.99 -7.50 -2.94
CA SER A 99 4.29 -7.28 -3.57
C SER A 99 4.88 -5.91 -3.27
#